data_AF-A0AAD7UA98-F1
#
_entry.id   AF-A0AAD7UA98-F1
#
_cell.length_a   1.000
_cell.length_b   1.000
_cell.length_c   1.000
_cell.angle_alpha   90.00
_cell.angle_beta   90.00
_cell.angle_gamma   90.00
#
_symmetry.space_group_name_H-M   'P 1'
#
loop_
_entity.id
_entity.type
_entity.pdbx_description
1 polymer ?
#
loop_
_entity_poly.entity_id
_entity_poly.type
_entity_poly.pdbx_seq_one_letter_code
_entity_poly.pdbx_strand_id
1 'polypeptide(L)'
;MFFFFVTSLAAAAREECEVGIVGAGWAGIYAAYRLAEAGHKDICVFEASQRTGGRTYSFGLDKLTIDVGAYRFAHEMHLPSDLIRHFGFDEACYEPDCAPDSEVNNYTLYKIVNDSNAAGYHMPLAAMAAKLEGARFFYGARLVGVHPGLALQFDNYTVTARSVLLNLPRSAIKQLDAKDTLFVDPIAERLLGCDPCGGERFFQIKVYCVYEYPWWRARLGIEEGYFTDVDTNPPFVGRYHDGPIFDGVVGPGALEVVYAVNLQYDQIEWYLQFRDDATEPLTVSSDPRLLDAIHTKLMKIHNLTDEKPPLAAVMGFWDLNQTHVATAPEASNFQALVGDSCPTETCLGHVSPHDYMVRTSLDPTNGSFPLFVANNDFWYGGYQDLTCCWAEQSLRVAERILHDHFRLPKPDWLDAHYYNTTILQL
;
A
#
# COMPACT_ATOMS: atom_id res chain seq x y z
N MET A 1 41.35 -10.88 28.40
CA MET A 1 40.41 -10.19 27.50
C MET A 1 39.03 -10.77 27.80
N PHE A 2 38.22 -10.03 28.56
CA PHE A 2 36.90 -10.46 29.03
C PHE A 2 35.90 -10.37 27.89
N PHE A 3 35.28 -11.48 27.51
CA PHE A 3 34.10 -11.48 26.65
C PHE A 3 32.88 -11.18 27.53
N PHE A 4 32.30 -9.99 27.37
CA PHE A 4 30.97 -9.70 27.89
C PHE A 4 29.95 -10.30 26.91
N PHE A 5 29.31 -11.40 27.33
CA PHE A 5 28.01 -11.78 26.77
C PHE A 5 27.00 -10.75 27.26
N VAL A 6 26.53 -9.88 26.36
CA VAL A 6 25.30 -9.14 26.59
C VAL A 6 24.16 -10.10 26.30
N THR A 7 23.64 -10.73 27.36
CA THR A 7 22.33 -11.36 27.32
C THR A 7 21.31 -10.30 26.96
N SER A 8 20.72 -10.40 25.78
CA SER A 8 19.53 -9.65 25.40
C SER A 8 18.44 -9.96 26.42
N LEU A 9 18.20 -9.03 27.33
CA LEU A 9 16.96 -9.00 28.09
C LEU A 9 15.89 -8.58 27.07
N ALA A 10 15.22 -9.57 26.49
CA ALA A 10 13.90 -9.34 25.94
C ALA A 10 13.08 -8.68 27.05
N ALA A 11 12.79 -7.39 26.90
CA ALA A 11 11.83 -6.72 27.75
C ALA A 11 10.56 -7.57 27.68
N ALA A 12 10.17 -8.17 28.80
CA ALA A 12 8.91 -8.88 28.88
C ALA A 12 7.83 -7.88 28.44
N ALA A 13 7.28 -8.08 27.26
CA ALA A 13 6.21 -7.24 26.75
C ALA A 13 5.12 -7.26 27.82
N ARG A 14 4.62 -6.09 28.23
CA ARG A 14 3.33 -6.06 28.93
C ARG A 14 2.34 -6.82 28.05
N GLU A 15 1.77 -7.88 28.59
CA GLU A 15 0.79 -8.76 27.94
C GLU A 15 -0.57 -8.06 27.70
N GLU A 16 -0.65 -6.75 27.97
CA GLU A 16 -1.84 -5.93 27.81
C GLU A 16 -1.51 -4.62 27.10
N CYS A 17 -2.45 -4.13 26.29
CA CYS A 17 -2.45 -2.83 25.64
C CYS A 17 -3.82 -2.16 25.82
N GLU A 18 -3.87 -0.84 25.91
CA GLU A 18 -5.16 -0.14 25.82
C GLU A 18 -5.71 -0.22 24.39
N VAL A 19 -4.85 0.07 23.41
CA VAL A 19 -5.18 -0.01 21.99
C VAL A 19 -4.16 -0.90 21.28
N GLY A 20 -4.65 -2.00 20.68
CA GLY A 20 -3.87 -2.86 19.81
C GLY A 20 -4.09 -2.49 18.35
N ILE A 21 -3.04 -2.13 17.62
CA ILE A 21 -3.09 -1.85 16.19
C ILE A 21 -2.26 -2.91 15.49
N VAL A 22 -2.87 -3.69 14.60
CA VAL A 22 -2.18 -4.75 13.87
C VAL A 22 -2.07 -4.37 12.40
N GLY A 23 -0.84 -4.18 11.93
CA GLY A 23 -0.48 -3.65 10.62
C GLY A 23 0.02 -2.20 10.72
N ALA A 24 1.25 -1.94 10.31
CA ALA A 24 1.88 -0.62 10.26
C ALA A 24 1.80 0.00 8.86
N GLY A 25 0.66 -0.14 8.17
CA GLY A 25 0.34 0.57 6.94
C GLY A 25 -0.25 1.97 7.20
N TRP A 26 -0.84 2.59 6.17
CA TRP A 26 -1.45 3.91 6.26
C TRP A 26 -2.45 4.04 7.40
N ALA A 27 -3.50 3.23 7.42
CA ALA A 27 -4.54 3.29 8.45
C ALA A 27 -4.01 2.99 9.85
N GLY A 28 -3.11 2.01 10.00
CA GLY A 28 -2.55 1.64 11.31
C GLY A 28 -1.67 2.73 11.91
N ILE A 29 -0.71 3.26 11.13
CA ILE A 29 0.14 4.36 11.58
C ILE A 29 -0.66 5.65 11.81
N TYR A 30 -1.62 5.93 10.93
CA TYR A 30 -2.50 7.09 11.08
C TYR A 30 -3.33 7.03 12.36
N ALA A 31 -3.94 5.88 12.65
CA ALA A 31 -4.69 5.69 13.89
C ALA A 31 -3.79 5.83 15.12
N ALA A 32 -2.62 5.19 15.11
CA ALA A 32 -1.64 5.33 16.19
C ALA A 32 -1.26 6.81 16.40
N TYR A 33 -1.02 7.55 15.32
CA TYR A 33 -0.59 8.95 15.34
C TYR A 33 -1.66 9.82 15.99
N ARG A 34 -2.90 9.70 15.53
CA ARG A 34 -4.03 10.47 16.04
C ARG A 34 -4.36 10.17 17.50
N LEU A 35 -4.26 8.90 17.91
CA LEU A 35 -4.43 8.50 19.31
C LEU A 35 -3.31 9.06 20.19
N ALA A 36 -2.06 9.02 19.73
CA ALA A 36 -0.92 9.58 20.46
C ALA A 36 -1.04 11.11 20.62
N GLU A 37 -1.44 11.83 19.56
CA GLU A 37 -1.69 13.28 19.61
C GLU A 37 -2.79 13.65 20.61
N ALA A 38 -3.81 12.80 20.75
CA ALA A 38 -4.87 12.98 21.73
C ALA A 38 -4.49 12.54 23.15
N GLY A 39 -3.26 12.07 23.36
CA GLY A 39 -2.71 11.74 24.66
C GLY A 39 -2.97 10.31 25.14
N HIS A 40 -3.41 9.39 24.28
CA HIS A 40 -3.42 7.96 24.60
C HIS A 40 -1.97 7.46 24.76
N LYS A 41 -1.68 6.73 25.84
CA LYS A 41 -0.30 6.39 26.24
C LYS A 41 0.07 4.92 26.09
N ASP A 42 -0.91 4.03 25.92
CA ASP A 42 -0.68 2.58 25.87
C ASP A 42 -1.16 1.99 24.53
N ILE A 43 -0.52 2.48 23.46
CA ILE A 43 -0.75 2.07 22.08
C ILE A 43 0.31 1.04 21.70
N CYS A 44 -0.12 -0.11 21.20
CA CYS A 44 0.76 -1.16 20.69
C CYS A 44 0.55 -1.30 19.19
N VAL A 45 1.61 -1.15 18.40
CA VAL A 45 1.60 -1.37 16.96
C VAL A 45 2.36 -2.65 16.65
N PHE A 46 1.67 -3.63 16.08
CA PHE A 46 2.22 -4.94 15.69
C PHE A 46 2.32 -5.00 14.18
N GLU A 47 3.52 -5.24 13.66
CA GLU A 47 3.81 -5.32 12.24
C GLU A 47 4.47 -6.65 11.94
N ALA A 48 3.92 -7.40 10.98
CA ALA A 48 4.41 -8.74 10.67
C ALA A 48 5.72 -8.70 9.87
N SER A 49 5.98 -7.65 9.09
CA SER A 49 7.27 -7.41 8.42
C SER A 49 8.28 -6.72 9.35
N GLN A 50 9.45 -6.40 8.81
CA GLN A 50 10.48 -5.59 9.47
C GLN A 50 10.38 -4.10 9.12
N ARG A 51 9.29 -3.65 8.49
CA ARG A 51 9.16 -2.29 7.96
C ARG A 51 7.75 -1.72 8.12
N THR A 52 7.68 -0.45 8.47
CA THR A 52 6.45 0.35 8.38
C THR A 52 6.16 0.73 6.93
N GLY A 53 4.90 0.61 6.49
CA GLY A 53 4.47 1.09 5.17
C GLY A 53 3.48 0.19 4.44
N GLY A 54 3.49 -1.12 4.71
CA GLY A 54 2.72 -2.09 3.94
C GLY A 54 2.97 -1.92 2.43
N ARG A 55 1.88 -1.75 1.65
CA ARG A 55 1.90 -1.50 0.20
C ARG A 55 2.51 -0.15 -0.24
N THR A 56 2.83 0.74 0.70
CA THR A 56 3.65 1.92 0.39
C THR A 56 5.10 1.58 0.62
N TYR A 57 5.87 1.53 -0.46
CA TYR A 57 7.25 1.10 -0.44
C TYR A 57 8.09 1.93 -1.42
N SER A 58 8.89 2.82 -0.84
CA SER A 58 9.93 3.56 -1.55
C SER A 58 11.28 2.91 -1.30
N PHE A 59 12.05 2.69 -2.36
CA PHE A 59 13.42 2.17 -2.32
C PHE A 59 14.40 3.23 -2.81
N GLY A 60 15.45 3.49 -2.03
CA GLY A 60 16.54 4.39 -2.42
C GLY A 60 17.62 3.64 -3.20
N LEU A 61 17.95 4.11 -4.40
CA LEU A 61 19.09 3.62 -5.19
C LEU A 61 19.82 4.81 -5.82
N ASP A 62 21.10 4.95 -5.51
CA ASP A 62 21.91 6.14 -5.84
C ASP A 62 21.25 7.45 -5.34
N LYS A 63 20.84 8.31 -6.27
CA LYS A 63 20.14 9.58 -6.01
C LYS A 63 18.65 9.51 -6.28
N LEU A 64 18.13 8.32 -6.57
CA LEU A 64 16.74 8.07 -6.92
C LEU A 64 15.99 7.47 -5.74
N THR A 65 14.76 7.92 -5.56
CA THR A 65 13.77 7.24 -4.72
C THR A 65 12.71 6.64 -5.62
N ILE A 66 12.64 5.32 -5.68
CA ILE A 66 11.76 4.55 -6.57
C ILE A 66 10.62 3.97 -5.74
N ASP A 67 9.39 4.34 -6.06
CA ASP A 67 8.19 3.79 -5.41
C ASP A 67 7.74 2.51 -6.11
N VAL A 68 8.10 1.36 -5.54
CA VAL A 68 7.68 0.04 -6.03
C VAL A 68 6.25 -0.33 -5.61
N GLY A 69 5.61 0.50 -4.78
CA GLY A 69 4.20 0.40 -4.38
C GLY A 69 3.41 1.66 -4.76
N ALA A 70 2.60 2.17 -3.82
CA ALA A 70 1.90 3.45 -3.97
C ALA A 70 2.89 4.63 -4.14
N TYR A 71 2.57 5.59 -5.02
CA TYR A 71 3.53 6.60 -5.49
C TYR A 71 2.94 7.97 -5.86
N ARG A 72 1.61 8.11 -5.86
CA ARG A 72 0.90 9.32 -6.28
C ARG A 72 -0.41 9.50 -5.49
N PHE A 73 -0.95 10.71 -5.50
CA PHE A 73 -2.19 11.09 -4.82
C PHE A 73 -2.89 12.24 -5.56
N ALA A 74 -4.18 12.44 -5.31
CA ALA A 74 -4.94 13.61 -5.77
C ALA A 74 -5.22 14.57 -4.61
N HIS A 75 -5.44 15.85 -4.90
CA HIS A 75 -5.76 16.86 -3.88
C HIS A 75 -7.16 16.66 -3.28
N GLU A 76 -8.06 16.06 -4.05
CA GLU A 76 -9.40 15.65 -3.65
C GLU A 76 -9.40 14.45 -2.68
N MET A 77 -8.28 13.72 -2.60
CA MET A 77 -8.03 12.72 -1.56
C MET A 77 -7.51 13.41 -0.31
N HIS A 78 -8.40 14.09 0.41
CA HIS A 78 -8.06 14.96 1.53
C HIS A 78 -7.24 14.26 2.63
N LEU A 79 -7.45 12.99 2.94
CA LEU A 79 -6.68 12.37 4.03
C LEU A 79 -5.20 12.20 3.73
N PRO A 80 -4.76 11.52 2.66
CA PRO A 80 -3.34 11.52 2.31
C PRO A 80 -2.88 12.93 1.93
N SER A 81 -3.65 13.71 1.17
CA SER A 81 -3.20 15.01 0.64
C SER A 81 -3.06 16.10 1.71
N ASP A 82 -4.08 16.31 2.56
CA ASP A 82 -4.02 17.33 3.62
C ASP A 82 -2.98 16.93 4.67
N LEU A 83 -2.78 15.64 4.93
CA LEU A 83 -1.73 15.16 5.83
C LEU A 83 -0.32 15.38 5.25
N ILE A 84 -0.11 15.13 3.96
CA ILE A 84 1.14 15.44 3.25
C ILE A 84 1.49 16.92 3.42
N ARG A 85 0.51 17.82 3.18
CA ARG A 85 0.69 19.26 3.35
C ARG A 85 0.84 19.68 4.81
N HIS A 86 0.14 19.02 5.73
CA HIS A 86 0.26 19.26 7.17
C HIS A 86 1.70 19.05 7.66
N PHE A 87 2.38 18.01 7.16
CA PHE A 87 3.79 17.77 7.45
C PHE A 87 4.75 18.66 6.65
N GLY A 88 4.25 19.52 5.77
CA GLY A 88 5.04 20.50 5.02
C GLY A 88 5.91 19.89 3.93
N PHE A 89 5.48 18.76 3.34
CA PHE A 89 6.19 18.18 2.22
C PHE A 89 5.89 18.91 0.91
N ASP A 90 6.92 19.09 0.09
CA ASP A 90 6.77 19.63 -1.25
C ASP A 90 6.12 18.61 -2.18
N GLU A 91 5.29 19.11 -3.09
CA GLU A 91 4.59 18.33 -4.09
C GLU A 91 4.85 18.87 -5.50
N ALA A 92 4.86 17.98 -6.48
CA ALA A 92 4.90 18.31 -7.89
C ALA A 92 3.81 17.53 -8.63
N CYS A 93 3.34 18.08 -9.75
CA CYS A 93 2.46 17.34 -10.63
C CYS A 93 3.10 16.01 -11.03
N TYR A 94 2.29 14.96 -11.02
CA TYR A 94 2.69 13.64 -11.49
C TYR A 94 2.87 13.68 -13.01
N GLU A 95 1.85 14.18 -13.72
CA GLU A 95 1.94 14.49 -15.15
C GLU A 95 2.76 15.77 -15.35
N PRO A 96 3.71 15.81 -16.30
CA PRO A 96 4.53 17.00 -16.56
C PRO A 96 3.73 18.28 -16.85
N ASP A 97 2.58 18.17 -17.52
CA ASP A 97 1.70 19.30 -17.85
C ASP A 97 0.60 19.56 -16.80
N CYS A 98 0.60 18.79 -15.70
CA CYS A 98 -0.44 18.80 -14.66
C CYS A 98 -1.85 18.45 -15.16
N ALA A 99 -1.98 17.77 -16.32
CA ALA A 99 -3.27 17.35 -16.83
C ALA A 99 -3.98 16.39 -15.85
N PRO A 100 -5.31 16.43 -15.82
CA PRO A 100 -6.10 15.43 -15.12
C PRO A 100 -5.83 14.00 -15.62
N ASP A 101 -5.66 13.07 -14.68
CA ASP A 101 -5.49 11.64 -14.96
C ASP A 101 -6.86 10.94 -15.03
N SER A 102 -7.15 10.33 -16.18
CA SER A 102 -8.38 9.57 -16.40
C SER A 102 -8.53 8.33 -15.51
N GLU A 103 -7.44 7.83 -14.92
CA GLU A 103 -7.43 6.69 -13.99
C GLU A 103 -8.11 7.02 -12.64
N VAL A 104 -8.29 8.31 -12.31
CA VAL A 104 -8.72 8.74 -10.97
C VAL A 104 -9.74 9.86 -11.03
N ASN A 105 -10.95 9.56 -11.51
CA ASN A 105 -12.05 10.53 -11.64
C ASN A 105 -11.67 11.83 -12.37
N ASN A 106 -10.65 11.78 -13.23
CA ASN A 106 -10.12 12.96 -13.91
C ASN A 106 -9.65 14.04 -12.92
N TYR A 107 -8.95 13.61 -11.85
CA TYR A 107 -8.23 14.48 -10.92
C TYR A 107 -6.79 14.70 -11.39
N THR A 108 -6.23 15.87 -11.09
CA THR A 108 -4.79 16.09 -11.23
C THR A 108 -4.06 15.32 -10.13
N LEU A 109 -3.08 14.51 -10.51
CA LEU A 109 -2.27 13.73 -9.60
C LEU A 109 -0.94 14.43 -9.27
N TYR A 110 -0.43 14.13 -8.09
CA TYR A 110 0.77 14.70 -7.51
C TYR A 110 1.66 13.61 -6.92
N LYS A 111 2.95 13.93 -6.80
CA LYS A 111 3.97 13.13 -6.12
C LYS A 111 4.74 13.99 -5.13
N ILE A 112 5.28 13.36 -4.09
CA ILE A 112 6.09 14.04 -3.08
C ILE A 112 7.52 14.22 -3.61
N VAL A 113 8.08 15.42 -3.47
CA VAL A 113 9.39 15.76 -4.01
C VAL A 113 10.34 16.41 -2.99
N ASN A 114 11.62 16.41 -3.32
CA ASN A 114 12.66 17.21 -2.69
C ASN A 114 13.55 17.81 -3.79
N ASP A 115 13.58 19.14 -3.90
CA ASP A 115 14.29 19.87 -4.96
C ASP A 115 14.04 19.26 -6.36
N SER A 116 12.75 19.01 -6.68
CA SER A 116 12.23 18.36 -7.90
C SER A 116 12.44 16.85 -8.06
N ASN A 117 13.22 16.20 -7.19
CA ASN A 117 13.40 14.74 -7.22
C ASN A 117 12.30 14.04 -6.43
N ALA A 118 11.89 12.84 -6.84
CA ALA A 118 10.95 12.06 -6.05
C ALA A 118 11.51 11.80 -4.63
N ALA A 119 10.74 12.16 -3.61
CA ALA A 119 11.08 11.92 -2.20
C ALA A 119 10.54 10.57 -1.68
N GLY A 120 9.64 9.94 -2.45
CA GLY A 120 8.99 8.68 -2.11
C GLY A 120 7.69 8.88 -1.33
N TYR A 121 6.69 8.08 -1.65
CA TYR A 121 5.37 8.19 -1.03
C TYR A 121 5.31 7.67 0.42
N HIS A 122 6.38 7.03 0.92
CA HIS A 122 6.50 6.60 2.32
C HIS A 122 6.67 7.77 3.32
N MET A 123 7.04 8.96 2.85
CA MET A 123 7.41 10.11 3.70
C MET A 123 6.37 10.48 4.78
N PRO A 124 5.05 10.51 4.49
CA PRO A 124 4.04 10.83 5.51
C PRO A 124 3.92 9.75 6.58
N LEU A 125 4.11 8.47 6.24
CA LEU A 125 4.11 7.40 7.24
C LEU A 125 5.32 7.51 8.17
N ALA A 126 6.49 7.86 7.63
CA ALA A 126 7.68 8.11 8.43
C ALA A 126 7.49 9.32 9.36
N ALA A 127 6.87 10.40 8.86
CA ALA A 127 6.59 11.59 9.66
C ALA A 127 5.62 11.31 10.82
N MET A 128 4.52 10.59 10.55
CA MET A 128 3.60 10.14 11.59
C MET A 128 4.30 9.23 12.60
N ALA A 129 5.08 8.24 12.13
CA ALA A 129 5.79 7.31 13.01
C ALA A 129 6.77 8.02 13.94
N ALA A 130 7.45 9.08 13.46
CA ALA A 130 8.35 9.89 14.26
C ALA A 130 7.66 10.69 15.38
N LYS A 131 6.32 10.84 15.33
CA LYS A 131 5.52 11.52 16.36
C LYS A 131 4.93 10.57 17.42
N LEU A 132 5.16 9.27 17.30
CA LEU A 132 4.58 8.25 18.18
C LEU A 132 5.37 8.06 19.49
N GLU A 133 5.57 9.15 20.23
CA GLU A 133 6.21 9.08 21.54
C GLU A 133 5.38 8.24 22.52
N GLY A 134 5.97 7.14 23.01
CA GLY A 134 5.34 6.25 23.99
C GLY A 134 4.54 5.07 23.40
N ALA A 135 4.32 5.03 22.08
CA ALA A 135 3.79 3.84 21.43
C ALA A 135 4.83 2.71 21.42
N ARG A 136 4.38 1.47 21.59
CA ARG A 136 5.23 0.27 21.54
C ARG A 136 5.13 -0.39 20.17
N PHE A 137 6.25 -0.50 19.47
CA PHE A 137 6.34 -1.15 18.17
C PHE A 137 6.89 -2.58 18.28
N PHE A 138 6.22 -3.51 17.61
CA PHE A 138 6.59 -4.92 17.55
C PHE A 138 6.68 -5.34 16.09
N TYR A 139 7.88 -5.33 15.52
CA TYR A 139 8.16 -5.84 14.18
C TYR A 139 8.35 -7.37 14.20
N GLY A 140 8.06 -8.05 13.09
CA GLY A 140 8.01 -9.52 13.04
C GLY A 140 6.84 -10.12 13.82
N ALA A 141 5.86 -9.31 14.22
CA ALA A 141 4.70 -9.71 15.00
C ALA A 141 3.54 -10.13 14.09
N ARG A 142 3.61 -11.35 13.56
CA ARG A 142 2.55 -11.89 12.71
C ARG A 142 1.36 -12.39 13.53
N LEU A 143 0.22 -11.75 13.35
CA LEU A 143 -1.04 -12.16 13.96
C LEU A 143 -1.54 -13.44 13.27
N VAL A 144 -1.87 -14.44 14.07
CA VAL A 144 -2.37 -15.75 13.59
C VAL A 144 -3.75 -16.08 14.15
N GLY A 145 -4.23 -15.33 15.14
CA GLY A 145 -5.57 -15.51 15.69
C GLY A 145 -6.00 -14.33 16.55
N VAL A 146 -7.31 -14.18 16.72
CA VAL A 146 -7.89 -13.25 17.68
C VAL A 146 -9.00 -13.99 18.42
N HIS A 147 -8.83 -14.16 19.72
CA HIS A 147 -9.72 -14.95 20.57
C HIS A 147 -10.66 -14.04 21.40
N PRO A 148 -11.74 -14.61 21.99
CA PRO A 148 -12.67 -13.86 22.83
C PRO A 148 -11.96 -13.03 23.91
N GLY A 149 -12.45 -11.80 24.11
CA GLY A 149 -11.80 -10.83 25.01
C GLY A 149 -10.64 -10.06 24.38
N LEU A 150 -10.54 -10.05 23.04
CA LEU A 150 -9.50 -9.36 22.28
C LEU A 150 -8.08 -9.83 22.64
N ALA A 151 -7.93 -11.14 22.82
CA ALA A 151 -6.62 -11.78 22.95
C ALA A 151 -6.03 -12.02 21.56
N LEU A 152 -5.03 -11.22 21.20
CA LEU A 152 -4.29 -11.26 19.95
C LEU A 152 -3.22 -12.35 20.04
N GLN A 153 -3.39 -13.43 19.28
CA GLN A 153 -2.42 -14.51 19.18
C GLN A 153 -1.44 -14.22 18.05
N PHE A 154 -0.16 -14.11 18.40
CA PHE A 154 0.96 -14.03 17.46
C PHE A 154 1.70 -15.38 17.41
N ASP A 155 2.67 -15.53 16.51
CA ASP A 155 3.41 -16.79 16.34
C ASP A 155 3.97 -17.38 17.66
N ASN A 156 4.47 -16.52 18.56
CA ASN A 156 5.21 -16.97 19.75
C ASN A 156 4.64 -16.45 21.08
N TYR A 157 3.60 -15.62 21.06
CA TYR A 157 3.08 -14.97 22.27
C TYR A 157 1.65 -14.45 22.06
N THR A 158 0.99 -14.08 23.15
CA THR A 158 -0.36 -13.53 23.15
C THR A 158 -0.33 -12.16 23.83
N VAL A 159 -1.14 -11.21 23.33
CA VAL A 159 -1.36 -9.90 23.96
C VAL A 159 -2.84 -9.63 24.03
N THR A 160 -3.36 -9.15 25.15
CA THR A 160 -4.74 -8.68 25.25
C THR A 160 -4.82 -7.17 24.99
N ALA A 161 -5.92 -6.71 24.40
CA ALA A 161 -6.17 -5.28 24.19
C ALA A 161 -7.59 -4.89 24.57
N ARG A 162 -7.82 -3.62 24.94
CA ARG A 162 -9.19 -3.14 25.22
C ARG A 162 -9.95 -2.76 23.96
N SER A 163 -9.24 -2.39 22.92
CA SER A 163 -9.76 -2.11 21.57
C SER A 163 -8.70 -2.52 20.55
N VAL A 164 -9.14 -2.95 19.36
CA VAL A 164 -8.25 -3.45 18.31
C VAL A 164 -8.61 -2.86 16.97
N LEU A 165 -7.61 -2.34 16.25
CA LEU A 165 -7.70 -1.98 14.83
C LEU A 165 -6.85 -2.93 14.01
N LEU A 166 -7.49 -3.69 13.11
CA LEU A 166 -6.82 -4.54 12.14
C LEU A 166 -6.62 -3.76 10.83
N ASN A 167 -5.40 -3.27 10.59
CA ASN A 167 -4.95 -2.78 9.30
C ASN A 167 -4.30 -3.92 8.50
N LEU A 168 -5.06 -4.99 8.31
CA LEU A 168 -4.61 -6.22 7.66
C LEU A 168 -5.23 -6.37 6.26
N PRO A 169 -4.50 -6.93 5.28
CA PRO A 169 -5.07 -7.30 4.00
C PRO A 169 -6.08 -8.45 4.16
N ARG A 170 -6.92 -8.65 3.14
CA ARG A 170 -7.95 -9.69 3.12
C ARG A 170 -7.36 -11.08 3.31
N SER A 171 -6.29 -11.38 2.59
CA SER A 171 -5.53 -12.63 2.69
C SER A 171 -5.09 -12.95 4.12
N ALA A 172 -4.68 -11.94 4.91
CA ALA A 172 -4.25 -12.13 6.30
C ALA A 172 -5.44 -12.37 7.24
N ILE A 173 -6.55 -11.65 7.06
CA ILE A 173 -7.77 -11.86 7.88
C ILE A 173 -8.35 -13.26 7.65
N LYS A 174 -8.36 -13.76 6.41
CA LYS A 174 -8.83 -15.11 6.09
C LYS A 174 -7.97 -16.23 6.71
N GLN A 175 -6.72 -15.94 7.06
CA GLN A 175 -5.78 -16.91 7.64
C GLN A 175 -5.81 -16.96 9.17
N LEU A 176 -6.52 -16.04 9.83
CA LEU A 176 -6.69 -16.07 11.28
C LEU A 176 -7.43 -17.34 11.70
N ASP A 177 -7.02 -17.98 12.80
CA ASP A 177 -7.60 -19.25 13.27
C ASP A 177 -9.14 -19.12 13.44
N ALA A 178 -9.87 -19.87 12.62
CA ALA A 178 -11.33 -19.87 12.57
C ALA A 178 -12.00 -20.59 13.75
N LYS A 179 -11.22 -21.21 14.65
CA LYS A 179 -11.77 -22.03 15.73
C LYS A 179 -12.54 -21.25 16.80
N ASP A 180 -12.28 -19.96 16.96
CA ASP A 180 -12.95 -19.08 17.92
C ASP A 180 -13.43 -17.79 17.23
N THR A 181 -14.37 -17.94 16.29
CA THR A 181 -14.77 -16.93 15.28
C THR A 181 -14.80 -15.47 15.78
N LEU A 182 -13.86 -14.70 15.25
CA LEU A 182 -13.68 -13.25 15.44
C LEU A 182 -14.92 -12.42 15.07
N PHE A 183 -15.69 -12.92 14.10
CA PHE A 183 -16.83 -12.24 13.50
C PHE A 183 -18.09 -12.98 13.90
N VAL A 184 -18.73 -12.50 14.97
CA VAL A 184 -19.97 -13.08 15.51
C VAL A 184 -21.16 -12.87 14.55
N ASP A 185 -21.03 -11.93 13.59
CA ASP A 185 -22.01 -11.69 12.53
C ASP A 185 -21.72 -12.57 11.29
N PRO A 186 -22.61 -13.52 10.94
CA PRO A 186 -22.46 -14.37 9.74
C PRO A 186 -22.41 -13.57 8.43
N ILE A 187 -23.00 -12.37 8.38
CA ILE A 187 -22.90 -11.50 7.21
C ILE A 187 -21.50 -10.89 7.15
N ALA A 188 -20.98 -10.36 8.26
CA ALA A 188 -19.60 -9.87 8.33
C ALA A 188 -18.61 -10.97 7.95
N GLU A 189 -18.75 -12.17 8.52
CA GLU A 189 -17.91 -13.33 8.20
C GLU A 189 -17.91 -13.63 6.69
N ARG A 190 -19.09 -13.69 6.06
CA ARG A 190 -19.21 -13.88 4.61
C ARG A 190 -18.54 -12.77 3.81
N LEU A 191 -18.72 -11.51 4.19
CA LEU A 191 -18.17 -10.35 3.46
C LEU A 191 -16.65 -10.24 3.61
N LEU A 192 -16.13 -10.52 4.80
CA LEU A 192 -14.70 -10.53 5.09
C LEU A 192 -13.99 -11.72 4.42
N GLY A 193 -14.68 -12.85 4.29
CA GLY A 193 -14.22 -14.02 3.54
C GLY A 193 -14.50 -13.98 2.03
N CYS A 194 -15.15 -12.93 1.52
CA CYS A 194 -15.49 -12.80 0.10
C CYS A 194 -14.23 -12.57 -0.72
N ASP A 195 -13.99 -13.38 -1.76
CA ASP A 195 -12.81 -13.29 -2.62
C ASP A 195 -13.09 -12.46 -3.88
N PRO A 196 -12.44 -11.29 -4.03
CA PRO A 196 -12.51 -10.53 -5.27
C PRO A 196 -11.95 -11.34 -6.44
N CYS A 197 -12.66 -11.32 -7.56
CA CYS A 197 -12.27 -12.00 -8.81
C CYS A 197 -12.02 -13.51 -8.73
N GLY A 198 -12.56 -14.21 -7.72
CA GLY A 198 -12.67 -15.66 -7.72
C GLY A 198 -11.37 -16.46 -7.55
N GLY A 199 -10.25 -15.81 -7.19
CA GLY A 199 -9.02 -16.44 -6.72
C GLY A 199 -8.32 -17.39 -7.71
N GLU A 200 -7.25 -16.92 -8.35
CA GLU A 200 -5.92 -17.57 -8.41
C GLU A 200 -4.97 -16.72 -9.28
N ARG A 201 -3.74 -16.53 -8.79
CA ARG A 201 -2.62 -15.79 -9.41
C ARG A 201 -2.76 -14.28 -9.64
N PHE A 202 -3.72 -13.55 -9.06
CA PHE A 202 -3.67 -12.09 -9.17
C PHE A 202 -2.35 -11.54 -8.61
N PHE A 203 -1.66 -10.76 -9.42
CA PHE A 203 -0.54 -9.94 -8.98
C PHE A 203 -0.44 -8.65 -9.79
N GLN A 204 0.10 -7.65 -9.13
CA GLN A 204 0.53 -6.39 -9.71
C GLN A 204 2.05 -6.33 -9.68
N ILE A 205 2.63 -5.76 -10.72
CA ILE A 205 4.07 -5.60 -10.80
C ILE A 205 4.44 -4.21 -11.29
N LYS A 206 5.52 -3.69 -10.71
CA LYS A 206 6.26 -2.55 -11.22
C LYS A 206 7.68 -2.97 -11.55
N VAL A 207 8.21 -2.54 -12.69
CA VAL A 207 9.59 -2.80 -13.12
C VAL A 207 10.21 -1.48 -13.60
N TYR A 208 11.23 -1.02 -12.88
CA TYR A 208 12.00 0.17 -13.22
C TYR A 208 13.41 -0.22 -13.66
N CYS A 209 13.84 0.26 -14.82
CA CYS A 209 15.21 0.12 -15.29
C CYS A 209 16.00 1.39 -14.98
N VAL A 210 17.07 1.26 -14.20
CA VAL A 210 17.89 2.37 -13.74
C VAL A 210 19.06 2.58 -14.68
N TYR A 211 19.24 3.79 -15.18
CA TYR A 211 20.30 4.20 -16.09
C TYR A 211 21.17 5.28 -15.45
N GLU A 212 22.45 5.33 -15.84
CA GLU A 212 23.39 6.41 -15.46
C GLU A 212 22.87 7.79 -15.86
N TYR A 213 22.12 7.87 -16.96
CA TYR A 213 21.44 9.07 -17.43
C TYR A 213 20.13 8.71 -18.17
N PRO A 214 19.09 9.57 -18.12
CA PRO A 214 17.79 9.31 -18.73
C PRO A 214 17.82 9.55 -20.24
N TRP A 215 18.34 8.61 -21.02
CA TRP A 215 18.49 8.74 -22.48
C TRP A 215 17.19 9.09 -23.21
N TRP A 216 16.03 8.65 -22.73
CA TRP A 216 14.72 8.98 -23.31
C TRP A 216 14.39 10.47 -23.17
N ARG A 217 14.74 11.09 -22.04
CA ARG A 217 14.67 12.55 -21.88
C ARG A 217 15.74 13.24 -22.73
N ALA A 218 17.00 12.84 -22.53
CA ALA A 218 18.16 13.58 -23.02
C ALA A 218 18.31 13.55 -24.56
N ARG A 219 17.97 12.44 -25.21
CA ARG A 219 18.13 12.26 -26.66
C ARG A 219 16.84 12.37 -27.44
N LEU A 220 15.75 11.84 -26.88
CA LEU A 220 14.47 11.75 -27.58
C LEU A 220 13.52 12.89 -27.19
N GLY A 221 13.79 13.61 -26.09
CA GLY A 221 12.91 14.65 -25.59
C GLY A 221 11.55 14.11 -25.12
N ILE A 222 11.46 12.82 -24.80
CA ILE A 222 10.20 12.18 -24.40
C ILE A 222 9.96 12.46 -22.93
N GLU A 223 9.02 13.34 -22.63
CA GLU A 223 8.75 13.76 -21.25
C GLU A 223 7.74 12.89 -20.51
N GLU A 224 6.80 12.34 -21.26
CA GLU A 224 5.62 11.62 -20.79
C GLU A 224 5.14 10.60 -21.83
N GLY A 225 4.05 9.91 -21.50
CA GLY A 225 3.42 8.93 -22.39
C GLY A 225 3.75 7.48 -22.05
N TYR A 226 3.22 6.60 -22.91
CA TYR A 226 3.12 5.16 -22.67
C TYR A 226 3.71 4.38 -23.84
N PHE A 227 4.19 3.17 -23.58
CA PHE A 227 4.54 2.20 -24.62
C PHE A 227 4.18 0.79 -24.19
N THR A 228 3.63 0.02 -25.12
CA THR A 228 3.16 -1.35 -24.86
C THR A 228 3.66 -2.28 -25.94
N ASP A 229 4.25 -3.40 -25.53
CA ASP A 229 4.63 -4.52 -26.39
C ASP A 229 4.65 -5.78 -25.50
N VAL A 230 3.52 -6.48 -25.44
CA VAL A 230 3.34 -7.68 -24.60
C VAL A 230 3.47 -8.98 -25.40
N ASP A 231 3.45 -8.92 -26.73
CA ASP A 231 3.47 -10.09 -27.61
C ASP A 231 4.84 -10.78 -27.68
N THR A 232 5.90 -10.11 -27.20
CA THR A 232 7.26 -10.62 -27.20
C THR A 232 7.93 -10.42 -25.85
N ASN A 233 8.84 -11.33 -25.47
CA ASN A 233 9.61 -11.19 -24.24
C ASN A 233 10.78 -10.21 -24.40
N PRO A 234 11.08 -9.37 -23.40
CA PRO A 234 10.27 -9.15 -22.19
C PRO A 234 9.01 -8.32 -22.48
N PRO A 235 7.85 -8.61 -21.88
CA PRO A 235 6.63 -7.84 -22.12
C PRO A 235 6.74 -6.45 -21.46
N PHE A 236 6.22 -5.42 -22.14
CA PHE A 236 6.23 -4.04 -21.69
C PHE A 236 4.82 -3.45 -21.60
N VAL A 237 4.60 -2.73 -20.51
CA VAL A 237 3.46 -1.83 -20.25
C VAL A 237 4.06 -0.61 -19.55
N GLY A 238 4.89 0.13 -20.30
CA GLY A 238 5.82 1.11 -19.76
C GLY A 238 5.28 2.54 -19.82
N ARG A 239 5.85 3.38 -18.95
CA ARG A 239 5.49 4.79 -18.73
C ARG A 239 6.75 5.64 -18.61
N TYR A 240 6.88 6.70 -19.41
CA TYR A 240 8.10 7.52 -19.46
C TYR A 240 8.27 8.49 -18.28
N HIS A 241 7.19 8.81 -17.58
CA HIS A 241 7.15 9.85 -16.54
C HIS A 241 7.01 9.30 -15.11
N ASP A 242 6.71 8.01 -14.94
CA ASP A 242 6.50 7.38 -13.63
C ASP A 242 7.79 7.19 -12.83
N GLY A 243 8.88 6.86 -13.53
CA GLY A 243 10.16 6.66 -12.87
C GLY A 243 10.85 7.98 -12.49
N PRO A 244 11.55 8.03 -11.34
CA PRO A 244 12.27 9.23 -10.92
C PRO A 244 13.46 9.54 -11.84
N ILE A 245 13.72 10.83 -12.02
CA ILE A 245 14.89 11.33 -12.74
C ILE A 245 15.60 12.33 -11.86
N PHE A 246 16.90 12.15 -11.67
CA PHE A 246 17.73 13.11 -10.96
C PHE A 246 18.21 14.19 -11.92
N ASP A 247 17.93 15.45 -11.58
CA ASP A 247 18.48 16.64 -12.26
C ASP A 247 18.20 16.68 -13.78
N GLY A 248 16.95 16.38 -14.15
CA GLY A 248 16.40 16.51 -15.50
C GLY A 248 17.01 15.57 -16.56
N VAL A 249 18.26 15.82 -16.95
CA VAL A 249 18.97 15.06 -18.00
C VAL A 249 20.41 14.70 -17.65
N VAL A 250 20.96 15.18 -16.52
CA VAL A 250 22.41 15.11 -16.23
C VAL A 250 22.76 14.03 -15.20
N GLY A 251 21.79 13.50 -14.45
CA GLY A 251 22.00 12.43 -13.47
C GLY A 251 21.23 11.14 -13.76
N PRO A 252 21.23 10.17 -12.83
CA PRO A 252 20.56 8.90 -13.05
C PRO A 252 19.07 9.08 -13.27
N GLY A 253 18.47 8.14 -13.99
CA GLY A 253 17.04 8.08 -14.20
C GLY A 253 16.54 6.64 -14.19
N ALA A 254 15.34 6.44 -13.70
CA ALA A 254 14.64 5.16 -13.77
C ALA A 254 13.53 5.26 -14.81
N LEU A 255 13.47 4.32 -15.75
CA LEU A 255 12.37 4.18 -16.70
C LEU A 255 11.45 3.05 -16.22
N GLU A 256 10.17 3.33 -16.02
CA GLU A 256 9.19 2.28 -15.72
C GLU A 256 8.83 1.53 -16.99
N VAL A 257 9.29 0.28 -17.11
CA VAL A 257 9.06 -0.56 -18.31
C VAL A 257 7.83 -1.45 -18.16
N VAL A 258 7.35 -1.63 -16.93
CA VAL A 258 6.09 -2.31 -16.62
C VAL A 258 5.44 -1.64 -15.42
N TYR A 259 4.18 -1.25 -15.56
CA TYR A 259 3.23 -1.10 -14.47
C TYR A 259 1.90 -1.70 -14.90
N ALA A 260 1.61 -2.89 -14.37
CA ALA A 260 0.50 -3.69 -14.85
C ALA A 260 0.00 -4.70 -13.81
N VAL A 261 -1.19 -5.22 -14.08
CA VAL A 261 -1.77 -6.36 -13.37
C VAL A 261 -1.92 -7.53 -14.33
N ASN A 262 -1.68 -8.75 -13.85
CA ASN A 262 -1.67 -9.92 -14.72
C ASN A 262 -3.07 -10.33 -15.23
N LEU A 263 -4.14 -9.88 -14.58
CA LEU A 263 -5.51 -10.04 -15.09
C LEU A 263 -5.75 -9.28 -16.40
N GLN A 264 -4.96 -8.23 -16.67
CA GLN A 264 -5.02 -7.48 -17.93
C GLN A 264 -3.95 -7.96 -18.92
N TYR A 265 -2.77 -8.31 -18.42
CA TYR A 265 -1.62 -8.72 -19.22
C TYR A 265 -0.94 -9.95 -18.60
N ASP A 266 -1.40 -11.15 -18.96
CA ASP A 266 -0.87 -12.42 -18.41
C ASP A 266 0.63 -12.60 -18.69
N GLN A 267 1.12 -12.05 -19.80
CA GLN A 267 2.50 -12.17 -20.24
C GLN A 267 3.50 -11.63 -19.21
N ILE A 268 3.09 -10.67 -18.36
CA ILE A 268 3.97 -10.09 -17.34
C ILE A 268 4.42 -11.11 -16.28
N GLU A 269 3.83 -12.32 -16.23
CA GLU A 269 4.37 -13.47 -15.49
C GLU A 269 5.84 -13.78 -15.85
N TRP A 270 6.32 -13.37 -17.03
CA TRP A 270 7.71 -13.51 -17.44
C TRP A 270 8.70 -12.97 -16.40
N TYR A 271 8.37 -11.89 -15.68
CA TYR A 271 9.27 -11.29 -14.69
C TYR A 271 9.42 -12.12 -13.41
N LEU A 272 8.49 -13.04 -13.11
CA LEU A 272 8.53 -13.86 -11.89
C LEU A 272 9.78 -14.72 -11.80
N GLN A 273 10.40 -15.09 -12.94
CA GLN A 273 11.64 -15.86 -12.96
C GLN A 273 12.86 -15.10 -12.42
N PHE A 274 12.75 -13.78 -12.27
CA PHE A 274 13.81 -12.90 -11.75
C PHE A 274 13.52 -12.40 -10.35
N ARG A 275 12.47 -12.91 -9.69
CA ARG A 275 12.18 -12.61 -8.29
C ARG A 275 13.16 -13.35 -7.39
N ASP A 276 13.78 -12.62 -6.44
CA ASP A 276 14.78 -13.18 -5.54
C ASP A 276 14.16 -13.93 -4.35
N ASP A 277 13.17 -13.30 -3.70
CA ASP A 277 12.50 -13.82 -2.50
C ASP A 277 10.99 -13.69 -2.65
N ALA A 278 10.26 -14.79 -2.42
CA ALA A 278 8.80 -14.81 -2.47
C ALA A 278 8.14 -14.10 -1.27
N THR A 279 8.89 -13.88 -0.19
CA THR A 279 8.41 -13.25 1.05
C THR A 279 8.60 -11.73 1.08
N GLU A 280 9.36 -11.19 0.13
CA GLU A 280 9.68 -9.77 -0.01
C GLU A 280 9.14 -9.26 -1.37
N PRO A 281 8.32 -8.19 -1.40
CA PRO A 281 7.86 -7.63 -2.67
C PRO A 281 8.99 -7.00 -3.50
N LEU A 282 10.03 -6.44 -2.88
CA LEU A 282 11.13 -5.80 -3.59
C LEU A 282 12.14 -6.82 -4.14
N THR A 283 12.51 -6.69 -5.40
CA THR A 283 13.70 -7.33 -5.97
C THR A 283 14.54 -6.31 -6.70
N VAL A 284 15.86 -6.33 -6.47
CA VAL A 284 16.82 -5.46 -7.17
C VAL A 284 17.80 -6.35 -7.91
N SER A 285 17.67 -6.41 -9.23
CA SER A 285 18.43 -7.34 -10.07
C SER A 285 19.46 -6.63 -10.93
N SER A 286 20.65 -7.26 -11.01
CA SER A 286 21.71 -6.93 -11.97
C SER A 286 21.93 -8.05 -12.98
N ASP A 287 20.97 -8.99 -13.10
CA ASP A 287 21.09 -10.15 -13.98
C ASP A 287 21.16 -9.74 -15.46
N PRO A 288 22.27 -10.02 -16.17
CA PRO A 288 22.39 -9.67 -17.59
C PRO A 288 21.28 -10.26 -18.45
N ARG A 289 20.74 -11.44 -18.09
CA ARG A 289 19.64 -12.06 -18.84
C ARG A 289 18.37 -11.21 -18.82
N LEU A 290 18.16 -10.45 -17.74
CA LEU A 290 17.06 -9.50 -17.61
C LEU A 290 17.42 -8.17 -18.29
N LEU A 291 18.56 -7.59 -17.91
CA LEU A 291 18.94 -6.24 -18.33
C LEU A 291 19.22 -6.15 -19.84
N ASP A 292 19.94 -7.12 -20.41
CA ASP A 292 20.25 -7.13 -21.84
C ASP A 292 19.00 -7.36 -22.69
N ALA A 293 18.07 -8.20 -22.21
CA ALA A 293 16.81 -8.47 -22.89
C ALA A 293 15.91 -7.23 -22.91
N ILE A 294 15.76 -6.55 -21.77
CA ILE A 294 15.01 -5.28 -21.70
C ILE A 294 15.67 -4.23 -22.57
N HIS A 295 16.98 -4.04 -22.42
CA HIS A 295 17.71 -3.03 -23.18
C HIS A 295 17.60 -3.25 -24.69
N THR A 296 17.83 -4.47 -25.17
CA THR A 296 17.73 -4.80 -26.59
C THR A 296 16.35 -4.46 -27.15
N LYS A 297 15.29 -4.79 -26.43
CA LYS A 297 13.91 -4.51 -26.87
C LYS A 297 13.61 -3.01 -26.82
N LEU A 298 14.02 -2.29 -25.78
CA LEU A 298 13.88 -0.82 -25.70
C LEU A 298 14.59 -0.14 -26.86
N MET A 299 15.83 -0.52 -27.16
CA MET A 299 16.60 0.04 -28.27
C MET A 299 15.90 -0.18 -29.61
N LYS A 300 15.32 -1.36 -29.83
CA LYS A 300 14.53 -1.65 -31.04
C LYS A 300 13.28 -0.79 -31.13
N ILE A 301 12.50 -0.67 -30.05
CA ILE A 301 11.27 0.14 -30.03
C ILE A 301 11.56 1.62 -30.34
N HIS A 302 12.73 2.12 -29.88
CA HIS A 302 13.11 3.52 -30.01
C HIS A 302 14.06 3.81 -31.19
N ASN A 303 14.38 2.79 -32.00
CA ASN A 303 15.32 2.89 -33.12
C ASN A 303 16.69 3.47 -32.73
N LEU A 304 17.23 3.01 -31.59
CA LEU A 304 18.55 3.37 -31.06
C LEU A 304 19.50 2.16 -31.14
N THR A 305 20.82 2.40 -31.16
CA THR A 305 21.83 1.32 -31.28
C THR A 305 23.07 1.49 -30.40
N ASP A 306 23.23 2.64 -29.75
CA ASP A 306 24.47 3.08 -29.11
C ASP A 306 24.30 3.44 -27.62
N GLU A 307 23.11 3.24 -27.04
CA GLU A 307 22.90 3.42 -25.61
C GLU A 307 23.56 2.34 -24.77
N LYS A 308 23.89 2.70 -23.54
CA LYS A 308 24.33 1.74 -22.54
C LYS A 308 23.13 0.97 -21.97
N PRO A 309 23.31 -0.31 -21.57
CA PRO A 309 22.30 -1.04 -20.82
C PRO A 309 22.01 -0.39 -19.46
N PRO A 310 20.84 -0.67 -18.87
CA PRO A 310 20.54 -0.24 -17.51
C PRO A 310 21.54 -0.87 -16.52
N LEU A 311 21.80 -0.17 -15.41
CA LEU A 311 22.65 -0.62 -14.32
C LEU A 311 21.95 -1.66 -13.43
N ALA A 312 20.63 -1.53 -13.28
CA ALA A 312 19.82 -2.41 -12.45
C ALA A 312 18.36 -2.38 -12.90
N ALA A 313 17.62 -3.43 -12.53
CA ALA A 313 16.17 -3.47 -12.54
C ALA A 313 15.65 -3.50 -11.11
N VAL A 314 14.79 -2.55 -10.75
CA VAL A 314 14.10 -2.48 -9.46
C VAL A 314 12.66 -2.92 -9.68
N MET A 315 12.26 -4.01 -9.05
CA MET A 315 10.98 -4.68 -9.27
C MET A 315 10.17 -4.75 -7.98
N GLY A 316 8.89 -4.42 -8.05
CA GLY A 316 7.92 -4.61 -6.97
C GLY A 316 6.90 -5.67 -7.37
N PHE A 317 6.92 -6.84 -6.73
CA PHE A 317 5.96 -7.91 -6.93
C PHE A 317 4.91 -7.87 -5.80
N TRP A 318 3.67 -7.60 -6.16
CA TRP A 318 2.53 -7.61 -5.23
C TRP A 318 1.57 -8.69 -5.67
N ASP A 319 1.64 -9.88 -5.08
CA ASP A 319 0.77 -10.99 -5.44
C ASP A 319 -0.18 -11.37 -4.29
N LEU A 320 -1.12 -12.27 -4.57
CA LEU A 320 -2.02 -12.84 -3.57
C LEU A 320 -1.55 -14.17 -3.00
N ASN A 321 -0.43 -14.70 -3.48
CA ASN A 321 0.11 -15.92 -2.91
C ASN A 321 0.57 -15.59 -1.50
N GLN A 322 0.07 -16.35 -0.53
CA GLN A 322 0.17 -16.15 0.93
C GLN A 322 1.61 -16.27 1.50
N THR A 323 2.61 -16.05 0.65
CA THR A 323 4.04 -16.17 0.92
C THR A 323 4.64 -14.90 1.50
N HIS A 324 4.05 -13.72 1.24
CA HIS A 324 4.48 -12.44 1.81
C HIS A 324 3.33 -11.76 2.57
N VAL A 325 3.69 -10.90 3.54
CA VAL A 325 2.78 -10.29 4.53
C VAL A 325 1.85 -9.24 3.92
N ALA A 326 2.30 -8.51 2.90
CA ALA A 326 1.56 -7.42 2.28
C ALA A 326 1.22 -7.75 0.82
N THR A 327 0.02 -8.26 0.57
CA THR A 327 -0.44 -8.70 -0.75
C THR A 327 -0.90 -7.54 -1.63
N ALA A 328 -1.11 -7.85 -2.92
CA ALA A 328 -1.83 -6.96 -3.85
C ALA A 328 -3.15 -6.46 -3.24
N PRO A 329 -3.61 -5.24 -3.56
CA PRO A 329 -4.87 -4.72 -3.03
C PRO A 329 -6.10 -5.39 -3.67
N GLU A 330 -7.04 -5.78 -2.81
CA GLU A 330 -8.22 -6.59 -3.17
C GLU A 330 -9.51 -5.97 -2.63
N ALA A 331 -9.89 -4.78 -3.12
CA ALA A 331 -11.19 -4.21 -2.76
C ALA A 331 -12.34 -5.12 -3.20
N SER A 332 -13.45 -5.04 -2.48
CA SER A 332 -14.71 -5.62 -2.96
C SER A 332 -15.31 -4.79 -4.09
N ASN A 333 -16.18 -5.42 -4.85
CA ASN A 333 -16.68 -4.92 -6.12
C ASN A 333 -15.54 -4.66 -7.13
N PHE A 334 -14.52 -5.53 -7.15
CA PHE A 334 -13.33 -5.34 -7.97
C PHE A 334 -13.60 -5.41 -9.48
N GLN A 335 -14.67 -6.11 -9.88
CA GLN A 335 -15.17 -6.07 -11.26
C GLN A 335 -15.45 -4.65 -11.74
N ALA A 336 -15.87 -3.73 -10.86
CA ALA A 336 -16.07 -2.33 -11.23
C ALA A 336 -14.76 -1.62 -11.63
N LEU A 337 -13.60 -2.18 -11.25
CA LEU A 337 -12.28 -1.67 -11.61
C LEU A 337 -11.72 -2.32 -12.88
N VAL A 338 -11.77 -3.65 -12.99
CA VAL A 338 -11.11 -4.40 -14.09
C VAL A 338 -12.07 -4.92 -15.15
N GLY A 339 -13.36 -4.58 -15.07
CA GLY A 339 -14.38 -4.96 -16.04
C GLY A 339 -14.55 -6.47 -16.16
N ASP A 340 -14.83 -6.93 -17.37
CA ASP A 340 -15.15 -8.33 -17.67
C ASP A 340 -13.98 -9.30 -17.45
N SER A 341 -12.75 -8.81 -17.20
CA SER A 341 -11.62 -9.63 -16.77
C SER A 341 -11.82 -10.25 -15.38
N CYS A 342 -12.82 -9.80 -14.63
CA CYS A 342 -13.15 -10.30 -13.30
C CYS A 342 -14.65 -10.68 -13.22
N PRO A 343 -15.00 -11.87 -12.70
CA PRO A 343 -16.40 -12.24 -12.50
C PRO A 343 -17.04 -11.42 -11.37
N THR A 344 -18.37 -11.26 -11.43
CA THR A 344 -19.14 -10.63 -10.36
C THR A 344 -18.97 -11.36 -9.03
N GLU A 345 -18.70 -10.62 -7.96
CA GLU A 345 -18.55 -11.13 -6.60
C GLU A 345 -19.90 -11.53 -5.98
N THR A 346 -20.35 -12.75 -6.27
CA THR A 346 -21.64 -13.26 -5.76
C THR A 346 -21.75 -13.27 -4.22
N CYS A 347 -20.62 -13.34 -3.50
CA CYS A 347 -20.57 -13.29 -2.04
C CYS A 347 -21.00 -11.95 -1.42
N LEU A 348 -21.01 -10.86 -2.19
CA LEU A 348 -21.56 -9.57 -1.72
C LEU A 348 -23.08 -9.62 -1.51
N GLY A 349 -23.79 -10.45 -2.27
CA GLY A 349 -25.26 -10.52 -2.23
C GLY A 349 -25.91 -9.18 -2.57
N HIS A 350 -26.83 -8.74 -1.72
CA HIS A 350 -27.59 -7.47 -1.90
C HIS A 350 -27.23 -6.41 -0.87
N VAL A 351 -26.02 -6.46 -0.30
CA VAL A 351 -25.57 -5.49 0.70
C VAL A 351 -25.28 -4.15 0.02
N SER A 352 -25.77 -3.05 0.59
CA SER A 352 -25.45 -1.71 0.09
C SER A 352 -23.98 -1.38 0.38
N PRO A 353 -23.32 -0.50 -0.40
CA PRO A 353 -21.94 -0.11 -0.13
C PRO A 353 -21.71 0.39 1.30
N HIS A 354 -22.62 1.21 1.84
CA HIS A 354 -22.57 1.67 3.23
C HIS A 354 -22.69 0.52 4.23
N ASP A 355 -23.66 -0.38 4.06
CA ASP A 355 -23.83 -1.53 4.96
C ASP A 355 -22.62 -2.48 4.90
N TYR A 356 -21.97 -2.58 3.74
CA TYR A 356 -20.73 -3.33 3.58
C TYR A 356 -19.63 -2.72 4.44
N MET A 357 -19.42 -1.40 4.38
CA MET A 357 -18.41 -0.71 5.18
C MET A 357 -18.67 -0.88 6.68
N VAL A 358 -19.92 -0.71 7.12
CA VAL A 358 -20.29 -0.92 8.54
C VAL A 358 -19.92 -2.33 9.00
N ARG A 359 -20.35 -3.36 8.26
CA ARG A 359 -20.18 -4.77 8.69
C ARG A 359 -18.79 -5.32 8.52
N THR A 360 -17.97 -4.77 7.64
CA THR A 360 -16.60 -5.25 7.44
C THR A 360 -15.59 -4.47 8.26
N SER A 361 -15.86 -3.18 8.51
CA SER A 361 -14.86 -2.25 9.02
C SER A 361 -15.23 -1.64 10.36
N LEU A 362 -16.43 -1.06 10.50
CA LEU A 362 -16.81 -0.26 11.68
C LEU A 362 -17.37 -1.08 12.84
N ASP A 363 -18.09 -2.17 12.54
CA ASP A 363 -18.65 -3.07 13.55
C ASP A 363 -18.74 -4.54 13.07
N PRO A 364 -17.60 -5.18 12.73
CA PRO A 364 -17.58 -6.55 12.26
C PRO A 364 -17.94 -7.61 13.31
N THR A 365 -18.07 -7.20 14.58
CA THR A 365 -18.46 -8.10 15.68
C THR A 365 -19.91 -7.89 16.15
N ASN A 366 -20.65 -7.00 15.48
CA ASN A 366 -22.02 -6.63 15.84
C ASN A 366 -22.17 -6.23 17.32
N GLY A 367 -21.26 -5.35 17.77
CA GLY A 367 -21.22 -4.79 19.13
C GLY A 367 -20.62 -5.68 20.21
N SER A 368 -20.15 -6.89 19.86
CA SER A 368 -19.63 -7.85 20.86
C SER A 368 -18.27 -7.41 21.41
N PHE A 369 -17.40 -6.90 20.55
CA PHE A 369 -16.06 -6.42 20.92
C PHE A 369 -15.69 -5.15 20.12
N PRO A 370 -14.92 -4.22 20.70
CA PRO A 370 -14.38 -3.07 19.97
C PRO A 370 -13.18 -3.49 19.08
N LEU A 371 -13.50 -4.28 18.06
CA LEU A 371 -12.61 -4.73 17.01
C LEU A 371 -13.03 -4.08 15.70
N PHE A 372 -12.10 -3.44 15.03
CA PHE A 372 -12.32 -2.73 13.78
C PHE A 372 -11.37 -3.23 12.70
N VAL A 373 -11.75 -3.05 11.44
CA VAL A 373 -10.88 -3.30 10.29
C VAL A 373 -10.76 -2.01 9.49
N ALA A 374 -9.54 -1.62 9.13
CA ALA A 374 -9.31 -0.47 8.26
C ALA A 374 -8.23 -0.81 7.25
N ASN A 375 -8.63 -1.21 6.05
CA ASN A 375 -7.73 -1.54 4.96
C ASN A 375 -8.48 -1.33 3.63
N ASN A 376 -7.80 -0.86 2.58
CA ASN A 376 -8.44 -0.63 1.29
C ASN A 376 -8.95 -1.93 0.62
N ASP A 377 -8.53 -3.11 1.09
CA ASP A 377 -9.10 -4.39 0.65
C ASP A 377 -10.57 -4.55 1.06
N PHE A 378 -11.02 -3.84 2.09
CA PHE A 378 -12.43 -3.82 2.51
C PHE A 378 -13.09 -2.50 2.12
N TRP A 379 -12.60 -1.83 1.08
CA TRP A 379 -13.34 -0.77 0.43
C TRP A 379 -14.32 -1.37 -0.58
N TYR A 380 -15.52 -0.81 -0.67
CA TYR A 380 -16.46 -1.14 -1.74
C TYR A 380 -16.18 -0.25 -2.96
N GLY A 381 -15.70 -0.83 -4.06
CA GLY A 381 -15.35 -0.10 -5.28
C GLY A 381 -16.49 0.77 -5.82
N GLY A 382 -16.21 2.06 -6.06
CA GLY A 382 -17.19 3.05 -6.54
C GLY A 382 -18.03 3.69 -5.43
N TYR A 383 -17.83 3.31 -4.17
CA TYR A 383 -18.51 3.95 -3.05
C TYR A 383 -18.02 5.39 -2.85
N GLN A 384 -18.96 6.34 -2.70
CA GLN A 384 -18.68 7.78 -2.60
C GLN A 384 -17.72 8.25 -3.71
N ASP A 385 -17.98 7.80 -4.94
CA ASP A 385 -17.21 8.09 -6.14
C ASP A 385 -15.74 7.68 -6.08
N LEU A 386 -15.33 6.82 -5.15
CA LEU A 386 -13.94 6.39 -5.00
C LEU A 386 -13.75 4.93 -5.40
N THR A 387 -12.97 4.70 -6.45
CA THR A 387 -12.52 3.37 -6.88
C THR A 387 -11.25 2.96 -6.14
N CYS A 388 -11.01 1.66 -6.00
CA CYS A 388 -9.73 1.13 -5.46
C CYS A 388 -8.57 1.43 -6.43
N CYS A 389 -7.32 1.57 -5.98
CA CYS A 389 -6.82 1.29 -4.64
C CYS A 389 -5.92 2.42 -4.13
N TRP A 390 -6.41 3.18 -3.15
CA TRP A 390 -5.77 4.39 -2.64
C TRP A 390 -5.65 4.34 -1.12
N ALA A 391 -4.59 4.98 -0.60
CA ALA A 391 -4.41 5.17 0.84
C ALA A 391 -5.65 5.80 1.50
N GLU A 392 -6.28 6.75 0.78
CA GLU A 392 -7.54 7.43 1.11
C GLU A 392 -8.59 6.50 1.70
N GLN A 393 -8.79 5.31 1.11
CA GLN A 393 -9.87 4.40 1.51
C GLN A 393 -9.66 3.86 2.91
N SER A 394 -8.44 3.39 3.18
CA SER A 394 -8.08 2.91 4.51
C SER A 394 -8.08 4.03 5.55
N LEU A 395 -7.68 5.25 5.15
CA LEU A 395 -7.65 6.41 6.03
C LEU A 395 -9.06 6.90 6.37
N ARG A 396 -10.00 6.94 5.42
CA ARG A 396 -11.41 7.32 5.67
C ARG A 396 -12.04 6.45 6.75
N VAL A 397 -11.81 5.14 6.65
CA VAL A 397 -12.29 4.15 7.62
C VAL A 397 -11.63 4.37 8.98
N ALA A 398 -10.30 4.53 9.01
CA ALA A 398 -9.58 4.82 10.25
C ALA A 398 -10.10 6.09 10.93
N GLU A 399 -10.29 7.18 10.18
CA GLU A 399 -10.81 8.43 10.71
C GLU A 399 -12.20 8.28 11.32
N ARG A 400 -13.08 7.54 10.63
CA ARG A 400 -14.42 7.28 11.15
C ARG A 400 -14.39 6.49 12.45
N ILE A 401 -13.52 5.48 12.56
CA ILE A 401 -13.34 4.71 13.80
C ILE A 401 -12.83 5.60 14.94
N LEU A 402 -11.85 6.47 14.66
CA LEU A 402 -11.30 7.43 15.62
C LEU A 402 -12.38 8.39 16.14
N HIS A 403 -13.27 8.87 15.28
CA HIS A 403 -14.41 9.70 15.66
C HIS A 403 -15.45 8.93 16.49
N ASP A 404 -15.94 7.79 15.98
CA ASP A 404 -17.09 7.10 16.56
C ASP A 404 -16.74 6.38 17.88
N HIS A 405 -15.59 5.71 17.92
CA HIS A 405 -15.19 4.89 19.06
C HIS A 405 -14.37 5.70 20.06
N PHE A 406 -13.31 6.38 19.59
CA PHE A 406 -12.39 7.10 20.47
C PHE A 406 -12.81 8.53 20.77
N ARG A 407 -13.90 9.02 20.15
CA ARG A 407 -14.44 10.38 20.35
C ARG A 407 -13.43 11.48 20.06
N LEU A 408 -12.51 11.21 19.14
CA LEU A 408 -11.53 12.18 18.69
C LEU A 408 -12.23 13.27 17.87
N PRO A 409 -11.88 14.56 18.08
CA PRO A 409 -12.37 15.61 17.21
C PRO A 409 -11.72 15.49 15.82
N LYS A 410 -12.35 16.12 14.81
CA LYS A 410 -11.73 16.36 13.51
C LYS A 410 -10.35 17.00 13.71
N PRO A 411 -9.30 16.56 12.98
CA PRO A 411 -8.03 17.27 12.96
C PRO A 411 -8.20 18.72 12.51
N ASP A 412 -7.43 19.63 13.09
CA ASP A 412 -7.45 21.04 12.65
C ASP A 412 -6.95 21.19 11.21
N TRP A 413 -6.05 20.32 10.76
CA TRP A 413 -5.46 20.33 9.42
C TRP A 413 -6.35 19.69 8.34
N LEU A 414 -7.35 18.88 8.71
CA LEU A 414 -8.21 18.20 7.75
C LEU A 414 -9.36 19.10 7.30
N ASP A 415 -9.65 19.14 6.00
CA ASP A 415 -10.74 19.97 5.46
C ASP A 415 -12.09 19.70 6.17
N ALA A 416 -12.74 20.79 6.59
CA ALA A 416 -13.96 20.72 7.39
C ALA A 416 -15.19 20.32 6.56
N HIS A 417 -15.23 20.66 5.27
CA HIS A 417 -16.33 20.26 4.40
C HIS A 417 -16.26 18.76 4.13
N TYR A 418 -15.10 18.28 3.65
CA TYR A 418 -14.79 16.88 3.45
C TYR A 418 -15.08 16.03 4.69
N TYR A 419 -14.64 16.47 5.87
CA TYR A 419 -14.92 15.71 7.09
C TYR A 419 -16.42 15.51 7.33
N ASN A 420 -17.22 16.57 7.15
CA ASN A 420 -18.66 16.51 7.40
C ASN A 420 -19.43 15.73 6.31
N THR A 421 -19.01 15.82 5.05
CA THR A 421 -19.72 15.22 3.92
C THR A 421 -19.22 13.84 3.52
N THR A 422 -17.99 13.48 3.89
CA THR A 422 -17.37 12.21 3.53
C THR A 422 -17.15 11.34 4.76
N ILE A 423 -16.39 11.81 5.76
CA ILE A 423 -16.04 10.98 6.93
C ILE A 423 -17.26 10.69 7.81
N LEU A 424 -18.04 11.71 8.16
CA LEU A 424 -19.23 11.55 8.99
C LEU A 424 -20.40 10.87 8.27
N GLN A 425 -20.32 10.72 6.95
CA GLN A 425 -21.31 10.02 6.12
C GLN A 425 -20.87 8.62 5.70
N LEU A 426 -19.71 8.16 6.18
CA LEU A 426 -19.19 6.81 5.94
C LEU A 426 -20.07 5.70 6.50
#